data_AF-A0A800J270-F1
#
_entry.id   AF-A0A800J270-F1
#
_cell.length_a   1.000
_cell.length_b   1.000
_cell.length_c   1.000
_cell.angle_alpha   90.00
_cell.angle_beta   90.00
_cell.angle_gamma   90.00
#
_symmetry.space_group_name_H-M   'P 1'
#
loop_
_entity.id
_entity.type
_entity.pdbx_description
1 polymer ?
#
loop_
_entity_poly.entity_id
_entity_poly.type
_entity_poly.pdbx_seq_one_letter_code
_entity_poly.pdbx_strand_id
1 'polypeptide(L)'
;MSRDELSEQQAADLLRRAAHLQARADNDHGPGLTLDEVKRAAHAAGIDPVYVEQAALGAGDDLPPSEPFLGMQTGSRRTRVVPGRVSDAEWGKMVAALRRHLGGTGTQGSIGEVREWRREPYHFLLEPEGDDTRITASAYWRGDSIGATGFVAMMAGISVMMTVLALGNPADLPWIISVLFSLGTIAAAAVVRPRLWAKGPRIDGKLDRALDALAGLAGEEERAEALASAPEVPDATGSRIDPALLDVDPETAAPAHRRRQRDGA
;
A
#
# COMPACT_ATOMS: atom_id res chain seq x y z
N MET A 1 -15.56 20.63 -57.42
CA MET A 1 -15.21 20.05 -56.11
C MET A 1 -16.20 18.93 -55.86
N SER A 2 -15.85 17.71 -56.24
CA SER A 2 -16.72 16.54 -56.05
C SER A 2 -16.70 16.14 -54.57
N ARG A 3 -17.88 15.95 -53.97
CA ARG A 3 -18.00 15.32 -52.65
C ARG A 3 -17.73 13.83 -52.84
N ASP A 4 -16.70 13.30 -52.18
CA ASP A 4 -16.49 11.85 -52.11
C ASP A 4 -17.62 11.26 -51.25
N GLU A 5 -18.62 10.67 -51.92
CA GLU A 5 -19.67 9.91 -51.25
C GLU A 5 -19.10 8.55 -50.85
N LEU A 6 -18.94 8.34 -49.55
CA LEU A 6 -18.52 7.06 -48.98
C LEU A 6 -19.60 6.01 -49.25
N SER A 7 -19.21 4.85 -49.78
CA SER A 7 -20.14 3.74 -49.89
C SER A 7 -20.58 3.25 -48.50
N GLU A 8 -21.76 2.66 -48.40
CA GLU A 8 -22.33 2.17 -47.14
C GLU A 8 -21.37 1.21 -46.40
N GLN A 9 -20.68 0.37 -47.17
CA GLN A 9 -19.68 -0.57 -46.64
C GLN A 9 -18.43 0.15 -46.12
N GLN A 10 -17.98 1.22 -46.80
CA GLN A 10 -16.87 2.05 -46.33
C GLN A 10 -17.23 2.84 -45.08
N ALA A 11 -18.46 3.35 -44.99
CA ALA A 11 -18.98 4.04 -43.81
C ALA A 11 -19.07 3.09 -42.60
N ALA A 12 -19.57 1.87 -42.80
CA ALA A 12 -19.65 0.85 -41.75
C ALA A 12 -18.26 0.44 -41.23
N ASP A 13 -17.28 0.25 -42.12
CA ASP A 13 -15.91 -0.09 -41.74
C ASP A 13 -15.16 1.07 -41.06
N LEU A 14 -15.48 2.32 -41.43
CA LEU A 14 -14.95 3.50 -40.76
C LEU A 14 -15.50 3.61 -39.32
N LEU A 15 -16.82 3.47 -39.15
CA LEU A 15 -17.48 3.52 -37.85
C LEU A 15 -17.02 2.38 -36.94
N ARG A 16 -16.86 1.16 -37.47
CA ARG A 16 -16.33 0.02 -36.71
C ARG A 16 -14.91 0.30 -36.22
N ARG A 17 -14.04 0.89 -37.05
CA ARG A 17 -12.68 1.28 -36.65
C ARG A 17 -12.69 2.41 -35.61
N ALA A 18 -13.56 3.41 -35.77
CA ALA A 18 -13.71 4.50 -34.81
C ALA A 18 -14.17 3.99 -33.43
N ALA A 19 -15.18 3.11 -33.38
CA ALA A 19 -15.64 2.49 -32.14
C ALA A 19 -14.54 1.65 -31.47
N HIS A 20 -13.73 0.95 -32.27
CA HIS A 20 -12.62 0.14 -31.75
C HIS A 20 -11.45 0.99 -31.24
N LEU A 21 -11.24 2.17 -31.81
CA LEU A 21 -10.28 3.17 -31.31
C LEU A 21 -10.79 3.84 -30.03
N GLN A 22 -12.08 4.19 -29.97
CA GLN A 22 -12.72 4.73 -28.78
C GLN A 22 -12.67 3.74 -27.62
N ALA A 23 -13.04 2.48 -27.84
CA ALA A 23 -12.94 1.44 -26.83
C ALA A 23 -11.49 1.20 -26.37
N ARG A 24 -10.48 1.39 -27.22
CA ARG A 24 -9.06 1.32 -26.81
C ARG A 24 -8.63 2.54 -26.01
N ALA A 25 -9.05 3.74 -26.41
CA ALA A 25 -8.80 4.96 -25.65
C ALA A 25 -9.45 4.90 -24.26
N ASP A 26 -10.67 4.37 -24.16
CA ASP A 26 -11.40 4.15 -22.90
C ASP A 26 -10.79 3.01 -22.06
N ASN A 27 -9.98 2.11 -22.63
CA ASN A 27 -9.29 1.07 -21.86
C ASN A 27 -7.94 1.55 -21.32
N ASP A 28 -7.26 2.48 -22.01
CA ASP A 28 -6.04 3.15 -21.50
C ASP A 28 -6.37 4.26 -20.48
N HIS A 29 -7.58 4.82 -20.54
CA HIS A 29 -8.15 5.73 -19.55
C HIS A 29 -9.59 5.30 -19.24
N GLY A 30 -9.76 4.24 -18.45
CA GLY A 30 -11.08 3.83 -17.93
C GLY A 30 -11.88 5.06 -17.48
N PRO A 31 -13.17 5.19 -17.81
CA PRO A 31 -13.97 6.33 -17.37
C PRO A 31 -13.96 6.33 -15.84
N GLY A 32 -13.04 7.12 -15.28
CA GLY A 32 -13.00 7.38 -13.85
C GLY A 32 -14.35 7.98 -13.51
N LEU A 33 -14.97 7.48 -12.44
CA LEU A 33 -16.18 8.09 -11.92
C LEU A 33 -15.88 9.55 -11.64
N THR A 34 -16.67 10.44 -12.22
CA THR A 34 -16.61 11.87 -11.89
C THR A 34 -16.90 12.05 -10.41
N LEU A 35 -16.37 13.12 -9.80
CA LEU A 35 -16.62 13.40 -8.38
C LEU A 35 -18.13 13.46 -8.08
N ASP A 36 -18.94 13.97 -9.00
CA ASP A 36 -20.40 13.98 -8.86
C ASP A 36 -21.04 12.59 -8.92
N GLU A 37 -20.52 11.68 -9.75
CA GLU A 37 -20.95 10.29 -9.76
C GLU A 37 -20.56 9.57 -8.46
N VAL A 38 -19.37 9.82 -7.94
CA VAL A 38 -18.92 9.29 -6.64
C VAL A 38 -19.79 9.84 -5.50
N LYS A 39 -20.06 11.14 -5.46
CA LYS A 39 -20.97 11.78 -4.48
C LYS A 39 -22.38 11.17 -4.55
N ARG A 40 -22.90 10.95 -5.76
CA ARG A 40 -24.24 10.35 -5.97
C ARG A 40 -24.29 8.90 -5.49
N ALA A 41 -23.27 8.11 -5.78
CA ALA A 41 -23.15 6.74 -5.31
C ALA A 41 -23.02 6.68 -3.77
N ALA A 42 -22.22 7.57 -3.18
CA ALA A 42 -22.04 7.68 -1.74
C ALA A 42 -23.35 8.06 -1.03
N HIS A 43 -24.08 9.05 -1.55
CA HIS A 43 -25.39 9.42 -1.04
C HIS A 43 -26.38 8.25 -1.08
N ALA A 44 -26.39 7.48 -2.17
CA ALA A 44 -27.23 6.28 -2.28
C ALA A 44 -26.87 5.20 -1.24
N ALA A 45 -25.62 5.17 -0.78
CA ALA A 45 -25.15 4.32 0.31
C ALA A 45 -25.34 4.93 1.71
N GLY A 46 -25.95 6.12 1.82
CA GLY A 46 -26.17 6.81 3.09
C GLY A 46 -24.97 7.61 3.61
N ILE A 47 -23.95 7.82 2.78
CA ILE A 47 -22.77 8.65 3.09
C ILE A 47 -23.05 10.08 2.62
N ASP A 48 -22.89 11.06 3.51
CA ASP A 48 -23.10 12.48 3.15
C ASP A 48 -22.06 12.91 2.08
N PRO A 49 -22.50 13.48 0.93
CA PRO A 49 -21.63 13.99 -0.12
C PRO A 49 -20.55 14.98 0.35
N VAL A 50 -20.79 15.71 1.45
CA VAL A 50 -19.82 16.63 2.04
C VAL A 50 -18.55 15.90 2.47
N TYR A 51 -18.66 14.67 3.01
CA TYR A 51 -17.48 13.89 3.40
C TYR A 51 -16.71 13.36 2.18
N VAL A 52 -17.40 13.08 1.07
CA VAL A 52 -16.75 12.69 -0.20
C VAL A 52 -15.98 13.87 -0.78
N GLU A 53 -16.53 15.08 -0.67
CA GLU A 53 -15.87 16.31 -1.09
C GLU A 53 -14.65 16.61 -0.22
N GLN A 54 -14.78 16.50 1.10
CA GLN A 54 -13.65 16.62 2.03
C GLN A 54 -12.55 15.59 1.72
N ALA A 55 -12.92 14.32 1.50
CA ALA A 55 -11.97 13.28 1.12
C ALA A 55 -11.30 13.55 -0.23
N ALA A 56 -12.04 14.08 -1.22
CA ALA A 56 -11.49 14.49 -2.52
C ALA A 56 -10.53 15.68 -2.41
N LEU A 57 -10.73 16.54 -1.41
CA LEU A 57 -9.83 17.64 -1.05
C LEU A 57 -8.67 17.19 -0.14
N GLY A 58 -8.53 15.88 0.13
CA GLY A 58 -7.49 15.34 0.99
C GLY A 58 -7.69 15.63 2.49
N ALA A 59 -8.86 16.13 2.87
CA ALA A 59 -9.23 16.35 4.26
C ALA A 59 -9.69 15.02 4.90
N GLY A 60 -8.86 14.48 5.79
CA GLY A 60 -9.14 13.28 6.57
C GLY A 60 -7.89 12.71 7.22
N ASP A 61 -8.05 12.08 8.39
CA ASP A 61 -7.00 11.29 9.01
C ASP A 61 -6.59 10.11 8.10
N ASP A 62 -5.39 9.58 8.32
CA ASP A 62 -4.92 8.37 7.64
C ASP A 62 -5.98 7.27 7.70
N LEU A 63 -6.47 6.86 6.52
CA LEU A 63 -7.44 5.77 6.41
C LEU A 63 -6.92 4.56 7.20
N PRO A 64 -7.75 3.95 8.07
CA PRO A 64 -7.34 2.81 8.84
C PRO A 64 -6.83 1.69 7.92
N PRO A 65 -5.85 0.88 8.36
CA PRO A 65 -5.35 -0.23 7.57
C PRO A 65 -6.50 -1.11 7.10
N SER A 66 -6.40 -1.63 5.88
CA SER A 66 -7.45 -2.44 5.24
C SER A 66 -8.07 -3.44 6.22
N GLU A 67 -9.40 -3.50 6.29
CA GLU A 67 -10.09 -4.39 7.22
C GLU A 67 -9.56 -5.83 7.12
N PRO A 68 -9.26 -6.47 8.27
CA PRO A 68 -8.75 -7.82 8.27
C PRO A 68 -9.79 -8.80 7.73
N PHE A 69 -9.43 -9.58 6.71
CA PHE A 69 -10.30 -10.65 6.21
C PHE A 69 -10.02 -11.93 7.00
N LEU A 70 -11.01 -12.43 7.75
CA LEU A 70 -10.87 -13.61 8.63
C LEU A 70 -9.70 -13.48 9.63
N GLY A 71 -9.47 -12.26 10.15
CA GLY A 71 -8.36 -11.98 11.08
C GLY A 71 -6.97 -11.92 10.42
N MET A 72 -6.90 -11.98 9.09
CA MET A 72 -5.65 -11.82 8.34
C MET A 72 -5.55 -10.39 7.81
N GLN A 73 -4.43 -9.74 8.07
CA GLN A 73 -4.10 -8.44 7.46
C GLN A 73 -3.86 -8.64 5.96
N THR A 74 -4.66 -7.98 5.12
CA THR A 74 -4.62 -8.14 3.65
C THR A 74 -3.97 -6.99 2.92
N GLY A 75 -3.51 -6.00 3.67
CA GLY A 75 -2.85 -4.82 3.16
C GLY A 75 -2.28 -3.96 4.26
N SER A 76 -1.49 -3.00 3.85
CA SER A 76 -0.80 -2.05 4.70
C SER A 76 -0.78 -0.70 3.99
N ARG A 77 -1.01 0.35 4.76
CA ARG A 77 -0.87 1.73 4.32
C ARG A 77 -0.04 2.47 5.37
N ARG A 78 0.88 3.29 4.90
CA ARG A 78 1.75 4.16 5.68
C ARG A 78 1.73 5.51 5.01
N THR A 79 1.57 6.56 5.79
CA THR A 79 1.66 7.92 5.31
C THR A 79 2.74 8.62 6.11
N ARG A 80 3.56 9.43 5.44
CA ARG A 80 4.57 10.25 6.08
C ARG A 80 4.66 11.58 5.37
N VAL A 81 4.52 12.67 6.12
CA VAL A 81 4.80 14.01 5.62
C VAL A 81 6.28 14.28 5.82
N VAL A 82 6.94 14.79 4.77
CA VAL A 82 8.36 15.15 4.77
C VAL A 82 8.51 16.60 4.35
N PRO A 83 9.44 17.35 4.96
CA PRO A 83 9.62 18.75 4.64
C PRO A 83 10.19 18.93 3.24
N GLY A 84 9.67 19.94 2.55
CA GLY A 84 10.13 20.34 1.23
C GLY A 84 9.35 19.70 0.08
N ARG A 85 9.41 20.39 -1.08
CA ARG A 85 8.80 19.93 -2.32
C ARG A 85 9.76 19.02 -3.08
N VAL A 86 9.24 17.87 -3.50
CA VAL A 86 10.03 16.90 -4.29
C VAL A 86 10.18 17.39 -5.74
N SER A 87 11.42 17.65 -6.15
CA SER A 87 11.74 18.02 -7.54
C SER A 87 11.71 16.81 -8.48
N ASP A 88 11.65 17.05 -9.80
CA ASP A 88 11.68 15.97 -10.81
C ASP A 88 12.97 15.15 -10.75
N ALA A 89 14.09 15.78 -10.38
CA ALA A 89 15.38 15.13 -10.21
C ALA A 89 15.37 14.23 -8.96
N GLU A 90 14.85 14.74 -7.83
CA GLU A 90 14.65 13.96 -6.61
C GLU A 90 13.70 12.78 -6.84
N TRP A 91 12.61 12.99 -7.58
CA TRP A 91 11.69 11.93 -7.96
C TRP A 91 12.41 10.82 -8.75
N GLY A 92 13.30 11.17 -9.68
CA GLY A 92 14.14 10.20 -10.37
C GLY A 92 15.01 9.36 -9.42
N LYS A 93 15.62 9.98 -8.41
CA LYS A 93 16.39 9.28 -7.37
C LYS A 93 15.50 8.37 -6.52
N MET A 94 14.32 8.85 -6.13
CA MET A 94 13.30 8.12 -5.36
C MET A 94 12.84 6.86 -6.10
N VAL A 95 12.52 6.98 -7.39
CA VAL A 95 12.17 5.83 -8.24
C VAL A 95 13.34 4.83 -8.31
N ALA A 96 14.58 5.29 -8.46
CA ALA A 96 15.74 4.41 -8.44
C ALA A 96 15.89 3.67 -7.09
N ALA A 97 15.62 4.34 -5.97
CA ALA A 97 15.60 3.72 -4.65
C ALA A 97 14.48 2.67 -4.53
N LEU A 98 13.27 2.97 -4.97
CA LEU A 98 12.15 2.03 -5.00
C LEU A 98 12.50 0.76 -5.79
N ARG A 99 13.10 0.92 -6.98
CA ARG A 99 13.56 -0.21 -7.81
C ARG A 99 14.62 -1.06 -7.09
N ARG A 100 15.51 -0.44 -6.32
CA ARG A 100 16.55 -1.14 -5.56
C ARG A 100 15.98 -1.92 -4.37
N HIS A 101 15.07 -1.31 -3.60
CA HIS A 101 14.53 -1.92 -2.38
C HIS A 101 13.42 -2.94 -2.66
N LEU A 102 12.57 -2.66 -3.64
CA LEU A 102 11.40 -3.49 -3.94
C LEU A 102 11.66 -4.45 -5.11
N GLY A 103 12.65 -4.16 -5.95
CA GLY A 103 12.98 -4.93 -7.15
C GLY A 103 12.08 -4.60 -8.33
N GLY A 104 12.59 -4.77 -9.55
CA GLY A 104 11.83 -4.58 -10.79
C GLY A 104 11.61 -3.11 -11.18
N THR A 105 11.13 -2.88 -12.41
CA THR A 105 11.11 -1.54 -13.04
C THR A 105 9.94 -0.67 -12.59
N GLY A 106 8.80 -1.28 -12.23
CA GLY A 106 7.54 -0.62 -11.85
C GLY A 106 6.97 0.30 -12.94
N THR A 107 5.73 0.75 -12.76
CA THR A 107 5.08 1.74 -13.62
C THR A 107 5.10 3.08 -12.90
N GLN A 108 5.54 4.13 -13.59
CA GLN A 108 5.51 5.50 -13.09
C GLN A 108 4.32 6.24 -13.69
N GLY A 109 3.68 7.08 -12.89
CA GLY A 109 2.63 8.00 -13.31
C GLY A 109 2.89 9.38 -12.72
N SER A 110 2.39 10.41 -13.41
CA SER A 110 2.34 11.76 -12.87
C SER A 110 1.07 12.45 -13.33
N ILE A 111 0.34 13.04 -12.39
CA ILE A 111 -0.88 13.79 -12.68
C ILE A 111 -0.72 15.15 -11.99
N GLY A 112 -0.38 16.18 -12.76
CA GLY A 112 0.00 17.47 -12.20
C GLY A 112 1.27 17.35 -11.34
N GLU A 113 1.20 17.85 -10.11
CA GLU A 113 2.28 17.75 -9.12
C GLU A 113 2.29 16.40 -8.38
N VAL A 114 1.24 15.59 -8.53
CA VAL A 114 1.15 14.27 -7.89
C VAL A 114 2.01 13.27 -8.65
N ARG A 115 2.90 12.57 -7.93
CA ARG A 115 3.78 11.54 -8.50
C ARG A 115 3.39 10.18 -7.97
N GLU A 116 3.41 9.19 -8.86
CA GLU A 116 2.96 7.85 -8.56
C GLU A 116 3.97 6.81 -9.06
N TRP A 117 4.18 5.78 -8.24
CA TRP A 117 4.90 4.58 -8.63
C TRP A 117 4.17 3.33 -8.17
N ARG A 118 3.87 2.44 -9.11
CA ARG A 118 3.10 1.21 -8.88
C ARG A 118 3.89 -0.02 -9.28
N ARG A 119 3.88 -1.04 -8.43
CA ARG A 119 4.31 -2.40 -8.73
C ARG A 119 3.72 -3.36 -7.73
N GLU A 120 2.87 -4.27 -8.15
CA GLU A 120 2.26 -5.25 -7.25
C GLU A 120 3.29 -5.96 -6.34
N PRO A 121 3.01 -6.07 -5.03
CA PRO A 121 1.82 -5.58 -4.32
C PRO A 121 1.87 -4.09 -3.90
N TYR A 122 2.95 -3.37 -4.20
CA TYR A 122 3.27 -2.03 -3.72
C TYR A 122 2.73 -0.89 -4.59
N HIS A 123 2.40 0.22 -3.93
CA HIS A 123 1.97 1.46 -4.56
C HIS A 123 2.41 2.65 -3.70
N PHE A 124 3.16 3.57 -4.30
CA PHE A 124 3.64 4.80 -3.69
C PHE A 124 3.03 6.00 -4.40
N LEU A 125 2.50 6.93 -3.62
CA LEU A 125 1.88 8.17 -4.06
C LEU A 125 2.53 9.33 -3.30
N LEU A 126 2.98 10.35 -4.02
CA LEU A 126 3.55 11.56 -3.48
C LEU A 126 2.64 12.71 -3.86
N GLU A 127 2.13 13.40 -2.86
CA GLU A 127 1.22 14.53 -3.01
C GLU A 127 1.87 15.75 -2.37
N PRO A 128 1.95 16.90 -3.05
CA PRO A 128 2.39 18.13 -2.42
C PRO A 128 1.36 18.57 -1.36
N GLU A 129 1.84 18.95 -0.19
CA GLU A 129 1.05 19.44 0.93
C GLU A 129 1.62 20.79 1.38
N GLY A 130 1.31 21.85 0.62
CA GLY A 130 1.90 23.18 0.82
C GLY A 130 3.37 23.21 0.40
N ASP A 131 4.24 23.48 1.37
CA ASP A 131 5.71 23.45 1.24
C ASP A 131 6.28 22.05 1.55
N ASP A 132 5.47 21.14 2.08
CA ASP A 132 5.85 19.77 2.41
C ASP A 132 5.38 18.80 1.32
N THR A 133 5.86 17.56 1.40
CA THR A 133 5.40 16.46 0.55
C THR A 133 4.83 15.33 1.41
N ARG A 134 3.60 14.91 1.13
CA ARG A 134 2.98 13.73 1.72
C ARG A 134 3.31 12.49 0.89
N ILE A 135 3.99 11.53 1.51
CA ILE A 135 4.32 10.23 0.91
C ILE A 135 3.37 9.19 1.47
N THR A 136 2.48 8.67 0.63
CA THR A 136 1.62 7.52 0.95
C THR A 136 2.21 6.26 0.31
N ALA A 137 2.60 5.31 1.13
CA ALA A 137 3.04 3.98 0.71
C ALA A 137 1.97 2.95 1.09
N SER A 138 1.57 2.14 0.13
CA SER A 138 0.58 1.08 0.35
C SER A 138 1.02 -0.23 -0.27
N ALA A 139 0.59 -1.34 0.32
CA ALA A 139 0.76 -2.66 -0.24
C ALA A 139 -0.51 -3.48 -0.04
N TYR A 140 -0.98 -4.16 -1.08
CA TYR A 140 -2.18 -4.99 -1.05
C TYR A 140 -1.88 -6.41 -1.53
N TRP A 141 -2.20 -7.43 -0.73
CA TRP A 141 -1.92 -8.85 -1.04
C TRP A 141 -3.14 -9.76 -0.79
N ARG A 142 -4.34 -9.17 -0.84
CA ARG A 142 -5.61 -9.86 -0.59
C ARG A 142 -5.87 -10.99 -1.58
N GLY A 143 -5.60 -10.79 -2.88
CA GLY A 143 -5.93 -11.74 -3.95
C GLY A 143 -5.29 -13.13 -3.73
N ASP A 144 -3.98 -13.15 -3.47
CA ASP A 144 -3.23 -14.37 -3.13
C ASP A 144 -3.80 -15.11 -1.91
N SER A 145 -4.26 -14.33 -0.92
CA SER A 145 -4.74 -14.86 0.36
C SER A 145 -6.15 -15.43 0.25
N ILE A 146 -7.03 -14.79 -0.54
CA ILE A 146 -8.39 -15.27 -0.80
C ILE A 146 -8.35 -16.58 -1.59
N GLY A 147 -7.56 -16.68 -2.65
CA GLY A 147 -7.50 -17.88 -3.48
C GLY A 147 -7.03 -19.10 -2.68
N ALA A 148 -5.97 -18.94 -1.90
CA ALA A 148 -5.44 -20.02 -1.06
C ALA A 148 -6.42 -20.42 0.07
N THR A 149 -7.06 -19.46 0.72
CA THR A 149 -8.05 -19.74 1.78
C THR A 149 -9.31 -20.39 1.22
N GLY A 150 -9.81 -19.90 0.08
CA GLY A 150 -10.95 -20.48 -0.63
C GLY A 150 -10.70 -21.92 -1.06
N PHE A 151 -9.50 -22.22 -1.55
CA PHE A 151 -9.11 -23.60 -1.89
C PHE A 151 -9.14 -24.53 -0.67
N VAL A 152 -8.59 -24.10 0.47
CA VAL A 152 -8.64 -24.89 1.72
C VAL A 152 -10.08 -25.09 2.20
N ALA A 153 -10.93 -24.05 2.15
CA ALA A 153 -12.33 -24.14 2.52
C ALA A 153 -13.11 -25.09 1.59
N MET A 154 -12.84 -25.05 0.28
CA MET A 154 -13.42 -25.97 -0.70
C MET A 154 -13.03 -27.42 -0.41
N MET A 155 -11.74 -27.69 -0.15
CA MET A 155 -11.27 -29.03 0.20
C MET A 155 -11.89 -29.52 1.51
N ALA A 156 -12.06 -28.65 2.51
CA ALA A 156 -12.77 -28.98 3.74
C ALA A 156 -14.24 -29.33 3.46
N GLY A 157 -14.94 -28.56 2.62
CA GLY A 157 -16.31 -28.84 2.22
C GLY A 157 -16.47 -30.19 1.50
N ILE A 158 -15.58 -30.49 0.56
CA ILE A 158 -15.54 -31.79 -0.13
C ILE A 158 -15.28 -32.92 0.89
N SER A 159 -14.36 -32.72 1.84
CA SER A 159 -14.06 -33.71 2.87
C SER A 159 -15.27 -34.02 3.74
N VAL A 160 -16.02 -33.00 4.17
CA VAL A 160 -17.26 -33.17 4.94
C VAL A 160 -18.32 -33.89 4.09
N MET A 161 -18.51 -33.49 2.84
CA MET A 161 -19.47 -34.13 1.93
C MET A 161 -19.16 -35.62 1.72
N MET A 162 -17.89 -35.97 1.47
CA MET A 162 -17.46 -37.36 1.31
C MET A 162 -17.68 -38.17 2.60
N THR A 163 -17.44 -37.57 3.76
CA THR A 163 -17.70 -38.20 5.06
C THR A 163 -19.19 -38.49 5.24
N VAL A 164 -20.07 -37.55 4.87
CA VAL A 164 -21.53 -37.74 4.93
C VAL A 164 -21.98 -38.85 3.99
N LEU A 165 -21.46 -38.91 2.76
CA LEU A 165 -21.77 -39.98 1.81
C LEU A 165 -21.29 -41.36 2.30
N ALA A 166 -20.15 -41.41 2.99
CA ALA A 166 -19.62 -42.65 3.57
C ALA A 166 -20.50 -43.21 4.69
N LEU A 167 -21.19 -42.37 5.47
CA LEU A 167 -22.12 -42.81 6.51
C LEU A 167 -23.35 -43.53 5.95
N GLY A 168 -23.72 -43.25 4.69
CA GLY A 168 -24.88 -43.88 4.01
C GLY A 168 -24.55 -45.16 3.25
N ASN A 169 -23.27 -45.52 3.09
CA ASN A 169 -22.84 -46.73 2.39
C ASN A 169 -21.59 -47.32 3.07
N PRO A 170 -21.73 -48.41 3.86
CA PRO A 170 -20.66 -48.95 4.69
C PRO A 170 -19.57 -49.72 3.91
N ALA A 171 -19.44 -49.50 2.60
CA ALA A 171 -18.30 -50.01 1.84
C ALA A 171 -16.99 -49.36 2.33
N ASP A 172 -15.90 -50.14 2.38
CA ASP A 172 -14.60 -49.69 2.91
C ASP A 172 -13.99 -48.50 2.12
N LEU A 173 -14.28 -48.42 0.82
CA LEU A 173 -13.66 -47.47 -0.09
C LEU A 173 -14.02 -45.98 0.21
N PRO A 174 -15.29 -45.57 0.38
CA PRO A 174 -15.64 -44.19 0.72
C PRO A 174 -15.13 -43.71 2.08
N TRP A 175 -14.94 -44.59 3.07
CA TRP A 175 -14.33 -44.21 4.35
C TRP A 175 -12.84 -43.88 4.21
N ILE A 176 -12.08 -44.71 3.49
CA ILE A 176 -10.65 -44.47 3.22
C ILE A 176 -10.47 -43.15 2.45
N ILE A 177 -11.30 -42.89 1.44
CA ILE A 177 -11.26 -41.63 0.67
C ILE A 177 -11.51 -40.43 1.59
N SER A 178 -12.49 -40.52 2.50
CA SER A 178 -12.82 -39.43 3.43
C SER A 178 -11.67 -39.11 4.40
N VAL A 179 -10.99 -40.14 4.92
CA VAL A 179 -9.82 -39.98 5.79
C VAL A 179 -8.66 -39.33 5.03
N LEU A 180 -8.39 -39.78 3.80
CA LEU A 180 -7.33 -39.21 2.95
C LEU A 180 -7.59 -37.73 2.60
N PHE A 181 -8.84 -37.36 2.27
CA PHE A 181 -9.23 -35.97 2.00
C PHE A 181 -9.12 -35.09 3.25
N SER A 182 -9.51 -35.61 4.42
CA SER A 182 -9.38 -34.90 5.70
C SER A 182 -7.92 -34.63 6.06
N LEU A 183 -7.06 -35.66 5.94
CA LEU A 183 -5.61 -35.53 6.11
C LEU A 183 -5.01 -34.54 5.11
N GLY A 184 -5.43 -34.60 3.84
CA GLY A 184 -5.01 -33.66 2.79
C GLY A 184 -5.37 -32.22 3.12
N THR A 185 -6.57 -31.98 3.66
CA THR A 185 -7.03 -30.65 4.07
C THR A 185 -6.21 -30.11 5.25
N ILE A 186 -5.96 -30.93 6.26
CA ILE A 186 -5.13 -30.55 7.42
C ILE A 186 -3.70 -30.22 6.98
N ALA A 187 -3.10 -31.07 6.13
CA ALA A 187 -1.77 -30.84 5.59
C ALA A 187 -1.71 -29.55 4.75
N ALA A 188 -2.71 -29.32 3.88
CA ALA A 188 -2.81 -28.09 3.08
C ALA A 188 -2.93 -26.85 3.98
N ALA A 189 -3.79 -26.88 5.01
CA ALA A 189 -3.94 -25.79 5.95
C ALA A 189 -2.65 -25.50 6.73
N ALA A 190 -1.94 -26.54 7.19
CA ALA A 190 -0.68 -26.43 7.91
C ALA A 190 0.44 -25.81 7.05
N VAL A 191 0.40 -25.99 5.73
CA VAL A 191 1.39 -25.42 4.79
C VAL A 191 1.01 -24.01 4.33
N VAL A 192 -0.27 -23.76 4.06
CA VAL A 192 -0.76 -22.48 3.52
C VAL A 192 -0.78 -21.40 4.60
N ARG A 193 -1.26 -21.72 5.81
CA ARG A 193 -1.47 -20.74 6.88
C ARG A 193 -0.18 -20.01 7.31
N PRO A 194 0.96 -20.68 7.57
CA PRO A 194 2.20 -19.99 7.94
C PRO A 194 2.75 -19.12 6.80
N ARG A 195 2.56 -19.55 5.54
CA ARG A 195 3.02 -18.79 4.37
C ARG A 195 2.24 -17.49 4.19
N LEU A 196 0.93 -17.53 4.39
CA LEU A 196 0.10 -16.32 4.34
C LEU A 196 0.41 -15.37 5.50
N TRP A 197 0.61 -15.91 6.71
CA TRP A 197 0.94 -15.10 7.89
C TRP A 197 2.35 -14.48 7.81
N ALA A 198 3.33 -15.19 7.24
CA ALA A 198 4.68 -14.66 7.06
C ALA A 198 4.81 -13.67 5.89
N LYS A 199 3.85 -13.64 4.94
CA LYS A 199 3.88 -12.71 3.81
C LYS A 199 3.72 -11.26 4.26
N GLY A 200 2.76 -10.97 5.15
CA GLY A 200 2.48 -9.61 5.66
C GLY A 200 3.73 -8.92 6.23
N PRO A 201 4.35 -9.47 7.30
CA PRO A 201 5.53 -8.86 7.93
C PRO A 201 6.72 -8.65 6.99
N ARG A 202 6.88 -9.53 5.98
CA ARG A 202 7.95 -9.38 4.97
C ARG A 202 7.67 -8.27 3.98
N ILE A 203 6.41 -8.09 3.58
CA ILE A 203 5.97 -7.00 2.70
C ILE A 203 6.07 -5.68 3.47
N ASP A 204 5.56 -5.64 4.70
CA ASP A 204 5.63 -4.47 5.58
C ASP A 204 7.08 -4.03 5.82
N GLY A 205 7.97 -4.94 6.20
CA GLY A 205 9.38 -4.58 6.41
C GLY A 205 10.12 -4.14 5.13
N LYS A 206 9.60 -4.44 3.93
CA LYS A 206 10.13 -3.86 2.67
C LYS A 206 9.51 -2.49 2.39
N LEU A 207 8.22 -2.34 2.67
CA LEU A 207 7.48 -1.07 2.56
C LEU A 207 8.11 0.00 3.46
N ASP A 208 8.35 -0.33 4.73
CA ASP A 208 8.93 0.60 5.72
C ASP A 208 10.34 1.04 5.30
N ARG A 209 11.20 0.10 4.89
CA ARG A 209 12.56 0.43 4.38
C ARG A 209 12.54 1.30 3.13
N ALA A 210 11.59 1.05 2.23
CA ALA A 210 11.43 1.87 1.04
C ALA A 210 10.94 3.27 1.40
N LEU A 211 9.96 3.38 2.31
CA LEU A 211 9.44 4.66 2.80
C LEU A 211 10.52 5.48 3.52
N ASP A 212 11.35 4.86 4.36
CA ASP A 212 12.48 5.52 5.01
C ASP A 212 13.52 6.02 3.99
N ALA A 213 13.82 5.22 2.96
CA ALA A 213 14.71 5.63 1.88
C ALA A 213 14.15 6.82 1.07
N LEU A 214 12.83 6.82 0.81
CA LEU A 214 12.15 7.94 0.16
C LEU A 214 12.19 9.20 1.03
N ALA A 215 11.90 9.07 2.32
CA ALA A 215 11.92 10.19 3.25
C ALA A 215 13.31 10.82 3.39
N GLY A 216 14.37 10.02 3.28
CA GLY A 216 15.74 10.53 3.26
C GLY A 216 16.08 11.35 2.01
N LEU A 217 15.46 11.03 0.87
CA LEU A 217 15.70 11.67 -0.43
C LEU A 217 14.82 12.89 -0.69
N ALA A 218 13.65 12.99 -0.05
CA ALA A 218 12.74 14.11 -0.24
C ALA A 218 13.30 15.39 0.40
N GLY A 219 13.28 16.51 -0.34
CA GLY A 219 13.81 17.79 0.13
C GLY A 219 15.32 17.74 0.41
N GLU A 220 16.07 16.88 -0.27
CA GLU A 220 17.53 16.82 -0.19
C GLU A 220 18.14 18.08 -0.80
N GLU A 221 17.58 18.56 -1.92
CA GLU A 221 18.03 19.77 -2.61
C GLU A 221 17.78 21.02 -1.75
N GLU A 222 16.58 21.16 -1.21
CA GLU A 222 16.22 22.27 -0.33
C GLU A 222 17.07 22.27 0.96
N ARG A 223 17.30 21.10 1.56
CA ARG A 223 18.21 20.98 2.72
C ARG A 223 19.64 21.36 2.36
N ALA A 224 20.13 20.97 1.18
CA ALA A 224 21.46 21.34 0.71
C ALA A 224 21.57 22.86 0.45
N GLU A 225 20.54 23.47 -0.12
CA GLU A 225 20.47 24.91 -0.34
C GLU A 225 20.36 25.69 0.97
N ALA A 226 19.55 25.22 1.92
CA ALA A 226 19.45 25.80 3.25
C ALA A 226 20.79 25.72 4.01
N LEU A 227 21.53 24.61 3.89
CA LEU A 227 22.87 24.47 4.45
C LEU A 227 23.89 25.38 3.77
N ALA A 228 23.79 25.57 2.44
CA ALA A 228 24.67 26.47 1.69
C ALA A 228 24.38 27.95 1.99
N SER A 229 23.13 28.29 2.29
CA SER A 229 22.67 29.64 2.61
C SER A 229 22.78 29.98 4.10
N ALA A 230 23.00 28.97 4.95
CA ALA A 230 23.19 29.17 6.37
C ALA A 230 24.45 30.04 6.58
N PRO A 231 24.35 31.11 7.38
CA PRO A 231 25.52 31.93 7.70
C PRO A 231 26.62 31.03 8.27
N GLU A 232 27.85 31.21 7.80
CA GLU A 232 29.01 30.51 8.37
C GLU A 232 28.94 30.65 9.89
N VAL A 233 28.72 29.53 10.57
CA VAL A 233 28.74 29.50 12.03
C VAL A 233 30.13 30.00 12.40
N PRO A 234 30.25 31.15 13.08
CA PRO A 234 31.55 31.73 13.38
C PRO A 234 32.38 30.67 14.05
N ASP A 235 33.55 30.41 13.48
CA ASP A 235 34.44 29.31 13.80
C ASP A 235 34.55 29.20 15.32
N ALA A 236 33.84 28.25 15.91
CA ALA A 236 33.73 28.10 17.35
C ALA A 236 34.99 27.41 17.89
N THR A 237 36.16 27.84 17.41
CA THR A 237 37.47 27.42 17.90
C THR A 237 37.67 27.82 19.36
N GLY A 238 36.82 28.70 19.92
CA GLY A 238 36.84 29.11 21.32
C GLY A 238 35.95 28.35 22.30
N SER A 239 35.01 27.51 21.83
CA SER A 239 34.07 26.78 22.71
C SER A 239 34.21 25.28 22.53
N ARG A 240 35.43 24.78 22.68
CA ARG A 240 35.67 23.35 22.89
C ARG A 240 35.02 23.03 24.24
N ILE A 241 33.91 22.30 24.22
CA ILE A 241 33.31 21.75 25.45
C ILE A 241 34.45 21.02 26.15
N ASP A 242 34.86 21.55 27.31
CA ASP A 242 35.95 20.98 28.08
C ASP A 242 35.49 19.58 28.52
N PRO A 243 36.14 18.49 28.06
CA PRO A 243 35.74 17.14 28.44
C PRO A 243 35.80 16.93 29.96
N ALA A 244 36.55 17.77 30.69
CA ALA A 244 36.56 17.77 32.16
C ALA A 244 35.21 18.17 32.79
N LEU A 245 34.33 18.86 32.07
CA LEU A 245 32.97 19.18 32.53
C LEU A 245 31.96 18.04 32.29
N LEU A 246 32.34 16.99 31.57
CA LEU A 246 31.51 15.79 31.32
C LEU A 246 31.81 14.64 32.28
N ASP A 247 32.82 14.76 33.14
CA ASP A 247 33.03 13.86 34.27
C ASP A 247 32.03 14.20 35.39
N VAL A 248 30.75 13.91 35.13
CA VAL A 248 29.76 13.80 36.19
C VAL A 248 30.04 12.49 36.92
N ASP A 249 30.63 12.63 38.10
CA ASP A 249 30.98 11.54 39.00
C ASP A 249 29.76 10.62 39.23
N PRO A 250 29.78 9.35 38.75
CA PRO A 250 28.64 8.44 38.84
C PRO A 250 28.25 8.10 40.28
N GLU A 251 29.07 8.46 41.26
CA GLU A 251 28.81 8.20 42.68
C GLU A 251 27.77 9.13 43.32
N THR A 252 27.40 10.25 42.67
CA THR A 252 26.38 11.18 43.22
C THR A 252 24.95 10.87 42.72
N ALA A 253 24.78 9.91 41.82
CA ALA A 253 23.48 9.47 41.35
C ALA A 253 22.80 8.56 42.40
N ALA A 254 22.30 9.20 43.46
CA ALA A 254 21.48 8.53 44.47
C ALA A 254 20.33 7.76 43.79
N PRO A 255 20.10 6.48 44.14
CA PRO A 255 19.03 5.70 43.56
C PRO A 255 17.69 6.28 44.00
N ALA A 256 17.04 7.00 43.08
CA ALA A 256 15.66 7.44 43.24
C ALA A 256 14.76 6.19 43.33
N HIS A 257 14.46 5.78 44.56
CA HIS A 257 13.50 4.75 44.91
C HIS A 257 12.14 5.08 44.27
N ARG A 258 11.85 4.54 43.07
CA ARG A 258 10.49 4.54 42.52
C ARG A 258 9.63 3.60 43.37
N ARG A 259 9.00 4.20 44.39
CA ARG A 259 7.92 3.58 45.15
C ARG A 259 6.74 3.38 44.20
N ARG A 260 6.57 2.15 43.69
CA ARG A 260 5.34 1.73 43.01
C ARG A 260 4.19 1.78 44.03
N GLN A 261 3.41 2.86 43.98
CA GLN A 261 2.13 2.94 44.66
C GLN A 261 1.15 2.10 43.83
N ARG A 262 0.84 0.92 44.36
CA ARG A 262 -0.18 0.01 43.85
C ARG A 262 -1.44 0.34 44.62
N ASP A 263 -2.19 1.32 44.15
CA ASP A 263 -3.55 1.55 44.63
C ASP A 263 -4.47 0.61 43.85
N GLY A 264 -5.12 -0.27 44.60
CA GLY A 264 -6.23 -1.08 44.14
C GLY A 264 -7.53 -0.34 44.35
N ALA A 265 -8.39 -0.42 43.35
CA ALA A 265 -9.85 -0.53 43.45
C ALA A 265 -10.33 -1.22 42.17
#